data_AF-A0A2N5KXK0-F1
#
_entry.id   AF-A0A2N5KXK0-F1
#
_cell.length_a   1.000
_cell.length_b   1.000
_cell.length_c   1.000
_cell.angle_alpha   90.00
_cell.angle_beta   90.00
_cell.angle_gamma   90.00
#
_symmetry.space_group_name_H-M   'P 1'
#
loop_
_entity.id
_entity.type
_entity.pdbx_description
1 polymer ?
#
loop_
_entity_poly.entity_id
_entity_poly.type
_entity_poly.pdbx_seq_one_letter_code
_entity_poly.pdbx_strand_id
1 'polypeptide(L)'
;MSNVLIQKYQIKRITDPTIEFEAVDKISLADPNLAKGRKSVSFTLEGSNYSENTFKQILIDVAQLLDQDNPQVLESVVGITISDKIDLKDPSKQLIVSGDNYSDDGKFDNIRDDFYVLTNLSAINIMRVIKLFLKHYHVDENEFSISIKKHKEAKNTF
;
A
#
# COMPACT_ATOMS: atom_id res chain seq x y z
N MET A 1 -3.06 -31.53 37.53
CA MET A 1 -2.59 -31.31 36.14
C MET A 1 -3.34 -30.07 35.66
N SER A 2 -2.75 -28.92 35.32
CA SER A 2 -1.46 -28.62 34.70
C SER A 2 -1.07 -27.16 35.03
N ASN A 3 -0.06 -26.94 35.87
CA ASN A 3 0.40 -25.60 36.27
C ASN A 3 1.65 -25.15 35.48
N VAL A 4 1.80 -25.64 34.23
CA VAL A 4 3.08 -25.63 33.49
C VAL A 4 3.05 -24.81 32.18
N LEU A 5 1.94 -24.15 31.83
CA LEU A 5 1.85 -23.44 30.53
C LEU A 5 2.10 -21.93 30.56
N ILE A 6 2.13 -21.29 31.74
CA ILE A 6 2.24 -19.81 31.84
C ILE A 6 3.70 -19.32 31.96
N GLN A 7 4.65 -20.19 32.30
CA GLN A 7 6.05 -19.78 32.53
C GLN A 7 6.90 -19.56 31.27
N LYS A 8 6.39 -19.86 30.06
CA LYS A 8 7.22 -19.85 28.83
C LYS A 8 7.30 -18.51 28.10
N TYR A 9 6.47 -17.52 28.45
CA TYR A 9 6.53 -16.18 27.86
C TYR A 9 6.81 -15.14 28.96
N GLN A 10 8.08 -15.02 29.35
CA GLN A 10 8.51 -13.87 30.15
C GLN A 10 8.56 -12.63 29.25
N ILE A 11 7.49 -11.83 29.25
CA ILE A 11 7.50 -10.49 28.66
C ILE A 11 8.38 -9.61 29.54
N LYS A 12 9.67 -9.50 29.20
CA LYS A 12 10.59 -8.57 29.86
C LYS A 12 10.45 -7.20 29.20
N ARG A 13 10.12 -6.19 30.00
CA ARG A 13 10.12 -4.80 29.55
C ARG A 13 11.56 -4.38 29.23
N ILE A 14 11.86 -4.20 27.95
CA ILE A 14 13.13 -3.62 27.51
C ILE A 14 13.01 -2.10 27.68
N THR A 15 13.93 -1.52 28.45
CA THR A 15 14.08 -0.06 28.57
C THR A 15 15.44 0.27 28.01
N ASP A 16 15.48 0.51 26.71
CA ASP A 16 16.71 0.85 26.00
C ASP A 16 16.57 2.30 25.51
N PRO A 17 17.36 3.23 26.05
CA PRO A 17 17.28 4.65 25.70
C PRO A 17 17.76 4.93 24.25
N THR A 18 18.31 3.94 23.55
CA THR A 18 18.64 4.03 22.11
C THR A 18 17.46 3.68 21.21
N ILE A 19 16.40 3.07 21.76
CA ILE A 19 15.17 2.78 21.01
C ILE A 19 14.35 4.07 20.92
N GLU A 20 14.52 4.79 19.82
CA GLU A 20 13.66 5.91 19.45
C GLU A 20 12.44 5.41 18.69
N PHE A 21 11.25 5.56 19.28
CA PHE A 21 10.00 5.29 18.59
C PHE A 21 9.64 6.49 17.72
N GLU A 22 9.58 6.29 16.40
CA GLU A 22 9.04 7.31 15.52
C GLU A 22 7.56 7.53 15.83
N ALA A 23 7.20 8.79 16.04
CA ALA A 23 5.80 9.15 16.18
C ALA A 23 5.13 8.98 14.81
N VAL A 24 4.20 8.02 14.71
CA VAL A 24 3.46 7.71 13.49
C VAL A 24 1.99 8.12 13.60
N ASP A 25 1.42 8.59 12.50
CA ASP A 25 -0.01 8.70 12.30
C ASP A 25 -0.49 7.56 11.42
N LYS A 26 -1.76 7.19 11.54
CA LYS A 26 -2.42 6.20 10.69
C LYS A 26 -3.39 6.92 9.75
N ILE A 27 -3.28 6.67 8.45
CA ILE A 27 -4.19 7.20 7.43
C ILE A 27 -4.92 6.05 6.74
N SER A 28 -6.20 6.27 6.44
CA SER A 28 -7.03 5.33 5.68
C SER A 28 -7.27 5.83 4.25
N LEU A 29 -7.93 5.01 3.44
CA LEU A 29 -8.30 5.35 2.05
C LEU A 29 -9.43 6.37 1.95
N ALA A 30 -10.07 6.72 3.08
CA ALA A 30 -11.19 7.67 3.12
C ALA A 30 -10.77 9.11 2.75
N ASP A 31 -9.56 9.52 3.13
CA ASP A 31 -9.00 10.82 2.75
C ASP A 31 -7.57 10.68 2.17
N PRO A 32 -7.45 10.46 0.85
CA PRO A 32 -6.17 10.39 0.17
C PRO A 32 -5.29 11.65 0.33
N ASN A 33 -5.85 12.81 0.67
CA ASN A 33 -5.09 14.05 0.78
C ASN A 33 -4.12 14.03 1.98
N LEU A 34 -4.41 13.22 3.00
CA LEU A 34 -3.53 13.06 4.17
C LEU A 34 -2.16 12.47 3.81
N ALA A 35 -2.05 11.80 2.66
CA ALA A 35 -0.78 11.28 2.15
C ALA A 35 0.16 12.36 1.58
N LYS A 36 -0.37 13.56 1.26
CA LYS A 36 0.38 14.60 0.56
C LYS A 36 1.58 15.08 1.38
N GLY A 37 2.78 14.97 0.82
CA GLY A 37 4.02 15.46 1.45
C GLY A 37 4.46 14.65 2.69
N ARG A 38 3.85 13.48 2.93
CA ARG A 38 4.18 12.61 4.06
C ARG A 38 5.05 11.44 3.58
N LYS A 39 5.80 10.84 4.50
CA LYS A 39 6.57 9.61 4.26
C LYS A 39 5.85 8.44 4.93
N SER A 40 5.67 7.35 4.19
CA SER A 40 5.18 6.10 4.77
C SER A 40 6.28 5.43 5.60
N VAL A 41 5.84 4.57 6.52
CA VAL A 41 6.70 3.75 7.39
C VAL A 41 6.31 2.29 7.26
N SER A 42 5.00 2.03 7.21
CA SER A 42 4.43 0.69 7.06
C SER A 42 3.01 0.79 6.51
N PHE A 43 2.45 -0.34 6.12
CA PHE A 43 1.02 -0.47 5.87
C PHE A 43 0.46 -1.71 6.57
N THR A 44 -0.85 -1.69 6.79
CA THR A 44 -1.62 -2.86 7.22
C THR A 44 -2.56 -3.24 6.08
N LEU A 45 -2.66 -4.54 5.79
CA LEU A 45 -3.65 -5.13 4.89
C LEU A 45 -4.16 -6.42 5.57
N GLU A 46 -5.47 -6.57 5.70
CA GLU A 46 -6.13 -7.77 6.26
C GLU A 46 -5.55 -8.21 7.62
N GLY A 47 -5.21 -7.23 8.46
CA GLY A 47 -4.64 -7.44 9.80
C GLY A 47 -3.13 -7.73 9.83
N SER A 48 -2.49 -7.95 8.69
CA SER A 48 -1.04 -8.14 8.56
C SER A 48 -0.32 -6.81 8.37
N ASN A 49 0.88 -6.67 8.93
CA ASN A 49 1.68 -5.44 8.85
C ASN A 49 2.94 -5.64 8.00
N TYR A 50 3.21 -4.69 7.12
CA TYR A 50 4.30 -4.72 6.14
C TYR A 50 5.11 -3.42 6.22
N SER A 51 6.44 -3.52 6.16
CA SER A 51 7.35 -2.40 6.45
C SER A 51 7.83 -1.72 5.18
N GLU A 52 6.98 -0.84 4.62
CA GLU A 52 7.30 -0.13 3.38
C GLU A 52 7.46 1.39 3.52
N ASN A 53 8.63 1.86 3.11
CA ASN A 53 9.09 3.24 3.31
C ASN A 53 8.66 4.21 2.19
N THR A 54 8.03 3.70 1.13
CA THR A 54 7.50 4.54 0.04
C THR A 54 6.11 4.11 -0.36
N PHE A 55 5.27 5.07 -0.74
CA PHE A 55 3.94 4.78 -1.30
C PHE A 55 4.03 3.92 -2.57
N LYS A 56 5.07 4.13 -3.39
CA LYS A 56 5.32 3.33 -4.58
C LYS A 56 5.43 1.84 -4.23
N GLN A 57 6.27 1.51 -3.26
CA GLN A 57 6.47 0.12 -2.85
C GLN A 57 5.23 -0.47 -2.19
N ILE A 58 4.51 0.31 -1.39
CA ILE A 58 3.20 -0.10 -0.85
C ILE A 58 2.24 -0.50 -1.98
N LEU A 59 2.17 0.26 -3.06
CA LEU A 59 1.30 -0.08 -4.19
C LEU A 59 1.70 -1.40 -4.85
N ILE A 60 3.00 -1.61 -5.07
CA ILE A 60 3.53 -2.84 -5.66
C ILE A 60 3.18 -4.03 -4.76
N ASP A 61 3.49 -3.93 -3.47
CA ASP A 61 3.26 -5.00 -2.51
C ASP A 61 1.78 -5.32 -2.36
N VAL A 62 0.91 -4.31 -2.28
CA VAL A 62 -0.54 -4.52 -2.25
C VAL A 62 -1.01 -5.24 -3.51
N ALA A 63 -0.56 -4.81 -4.70
CA ALA A 63 -0.94 -5.47 -5.95
C ALA A 63 -0.45 -6.93 -6.00
N GLN A 64 0.78 -7.20 -5.53
CA GLN A 64 1.34 -8.55 -5.47
C GLN A 64 0.63 -9.46 -4.46
N LEU A 65 0.33 -8.95 -3.26
CA LEU A 65 -0.39 -9.70 -2.22
C LEU A 65 -1.79 -10.08 -2.71
N LEU A 66 -2.52 -9.13 -3.28
CA LEU A 66 -3.86 -9.39 -3.81
C LEU A 66 -3.83 -10.37 -5.00
N ASP A 67 -2.87 -10.22 -5.92
CA ASP A 67 -2.71 -11.13 -7.07
C ASP A 67 -2.33 -12.56 -6.63
N GLN A 68 -1.56 -12.71 -5.54
CA GLN A 68 -1.25 -14.03 -4.95
C GLN A 68 -2.51 -14.74 -4.46
N ASP A 69 -3.46 -14.00 -3.90
CA ASP A 69 -4.72 -14.57 -3.38
C ASP A 69 -5.73 -14.86 -4.49
N ASN A 70 -5.84 -13.98 -5.51
CA ASN A 70 -6.73 -14.19 -6.64
C ASN A 70 -6.21 -13.60 -7.97
N PRO A 71 -5.38 -14.33 -8.73
CA PRO A 71 -4.69 -13.79 -9.91
C PRO A 71 -5.63 -13.45 -11.07
N GLN A 72 -6.84 -14.02 -11.11
CA GLN A 72 -7.82 -13.76 -12.16
C GLN A 72 -8.34 -12.32 -12.15
N VAL A 73 -8.32 -11.66 -10.99
CA VAL A 73 -8.80 -10.28 -10.86
C VAL A 73 -7.89 -9.35 -11.64
N LEU A 74 -6.56 -9.46 -11.49
CA LEU A 74 -5.60 -8.62 -12.20
C LEU A 74 -5.78 -8.70 -13.72
N GLU A 75 -6.05 -9.90 -14.23
CA GLU A 75 -6.35 -10.17 -15.65
C GLU A 75 -7.65 -9.48 -16.09
N SER A 76 -8.68 -9.52 -15.26
CA SER A 76 -9.99 -8.91 -15.55
C SER A 76 -9.99 -7.39 -15.53
N VAL A 77 -9.01 -6.77 -14.86
CA VAL A 77 -8.92 -5.32 -14.69
C VAL A 77 -7.84 -4.66 -15.58
N VAL A 78 -7.24 -5.42 -16.50
CA VAL A 78 -6.38 -4.86 -17.56
C VAL A 78 -7.13 -3.78 -18.32
N GLY A 79 -6.47 -2.64 -18.55
CA GLY A 79 -7.08 -1.52 -19.25
C GLY A 79 -7.94 -0.59 -18.38
N ILE A 80 -8.13 -0.88 -17.09
CA ILE A 80 -8.78 0.06 -16.17
C ILE A 80 -7.92 1.29 -15.97
N THR A 81 -8.54 2.46 -15.91
CA THR A 81 -7.93 3.77 -15.64
C THR A 81 -8.17 4.19 -14.18
N ILE A 82 -7.48 5.24 -13.72
CA ILE A 82 -7.68 5.79 -12.35
C ILE A 82 -9.12 6.29 -12.07
N SER A 83 -9.93 6.50 -13.11
CA SER A 83 -11.34 6.86 -13.00
C SER A 83 -12.29 5.66 -12.98
N ASP A 84 -11.75 4.44 -12.84
CA ASP A 84 -12.49 3.18 -12.87
C ASP A 84 -13.26 2.95 -14.18
N LYS A 85 -12.61 3.29 -15.30
CA LYS A 85 -13.12 3.09 -16.66
C LYS A 85 -12.15 2.27 -17.47
N ILE A 86 -12.66 1.46 -18.38
CA ILE A 86 -11.84 0.70 -19.33
C ILE A 86 -11.43 1.60 -20.51
N ASP A 87 -10.13 1.70 -20.78
CA ASP A 87 -9.56 2.34 -21.97
C ASP A 87 -8.50 1.44 -22.60
N LEU A 88 -8.92 0.60 -23.55
CA LEU A 88 -8.03 -0.30 -24.28
C LEU A 88 -7.26 0.39 -25.43
N LYS A 89 -7.50 1.69 -25.68
CA LYS A 89 -6.92 2.41 -26.83
C LYS A 89 -5.61 3.10 -26.48
N ASP A 90 -5.45 3.48 -25.22
CA ASP A 90 -4.30 4.27 -24.75
C ASP A 90 -3.67 3.64 -23.50
N PRO A 91 -2.67 2.76 -23.68
CA PRO A 91 -1.95 2.12 -22.57
C PRO A 91 -1.40 3.09 -21.52
N SER A 92 -1.05 4.32 -21.92
CA SER A 92 -0.48 5.32 -21.00
C SER A 92 -1.47 5.83 -19.94
N LYS A 93 -2.78 5.59 -20.14
CA LYS A 93 -3.85 5.94 -19.18
C LYS A 93 -4.27 4.77 -18.30
N GLN A 94 -3.83 3.56 -18.63
CA GLN A 94 -4.20 2.34 -17.93
C GLN A 94 -3.41 2.23 -16.61
N LEU A 95 -4.05 1.70 -15.58
CA LEU A 95 -3.44 1.34 -14.31
C LEU A 95 -2.71 0.01 -14.41
N ILE A 96 -3.19 -0.89 -15.26
CA ILE A 96 -2.65 -2.23 -15.45
C ILE A 96 -2.54 -2.48 -16.94
N VAL A 97 -1.35 -2.84 -17.38
CA VAL A 97 -1.06 -3.21 -18.77
C VAL A 97 -0.51 -4.63 -18.82
N SER A 98 -0.88 -5.36 -19.87
CA SER A 98 -0.23 -6.62 -20.22
C SER A 98 1.10 -6.37 -20.93
N GLY A 99 1.97 -7.39 -21.01
CA GLY A 99 3.28 -7.34 -21.67
C GLY A 99 3.22 -6.81 -23.11
N ASP A 100 2.19 -7.17 -23.87
CA ASP A 100 2.00 -6.68 -25.25
C ASP A 100 1.83 -5.16 -25.36
N ASN A 101 1.36 -4.51 -24.27
CA ASN A 101 1.11 -3.07 -24.19
C ASN A 101 2.11 -2.36 -23.27
N TYR A 102 3.11 -3.08 -22.74
CA TYR A 102 4.13 -2.53 -21.87
C TYR A 102 5.14 -1.70 -22.67
N SER A 103 5.50 -0.55 -22.12
CA SER A 103 6.64 0.25 -22.58
C SER A 103 7.57 0.51 -21.41
N ASP A 104 8.87 0.30 -21.62
CA ASP A 104 9.91 0.59 -20.62
C ASP A 104 10.20 2.09 -20.52
N ASP A 105 9.21 2.86 -20.06
CA ASP A 105 9.28 4.32 -19.89
C ASP A 105 9.38 4.75 -18.40
N GLY A 106 9.57 3.77 -17.52
CA GLY A 106 9.70 3.96 -16.07
C GLY A 106 8.40 4.36 -15.35
N LYS A 107 7.24 4.30 -16.01
CA LYS A 107 5.95 4.60 -15.37
C LYS A 107 5.33 3.40 -14.65
N PHE A 108 5.64 2.20 -15.12
CA PHE A 108 5.07 0.96 -14.65
C PHE A 108 6.12 0.10 -13.94
N ASP A 109 5.70 -0.68 -12.95
CA ASP A 109 6.52 -1.75 -12.38
C ASP A 109 5.82 -3.09 -12.57
N ASN A 110 6.63 -4.14 -12.68
CA ASN A 110 6.15 -5.51 -12.84
C ASN A 110 5.57 -6.04 -11.53
N ILE A 111 4.40 -6.70 -11.62
CA ILE A 111 3.74 -7.36 -10.49
C ILE A 111 3.92 -8.88 -10.58
N ARG A 112 3.64 -9.44 -11.77
CA ARG A 112 3.73 -10.86 -12.13
C ARG A 112 4.08 -10.95 -13.62
N ASP A 113 4.52 -12.13 -14.09
CA ASP A 113 4.76 -12.45 -15.51
C ASP A 113 3.74 -11.76 -16.43
N ASP A 114 4.23 -10.88 -17.31
CA ASP A 114 3.46 -10.10 -18.29
C ASP A 114 2.39 -9.13 -17.73
N PHE A 115 2.37 -8.83 -16.41
CA PHE A 115 1.48 -7.83 -15.82
C PHE A 115 2.24 -6.70 -15.12
N TYR A 116 1.89 -5.46 -15.46
CA TYR A 116 2.56 -4.26 -14.96
C TYR A 116 1.55 -3.25 -14.43
N VAL A 117 1.88 -2.60 -13.32
CA VAL A 117 1.03 -1.59 -12.67
C VAL A 117 1.64 -0.21 -12.79
N LEU A 118 0.81 0.80 -13.04
CA LEU A 118 1.20 2.21 -13.07
C LEU A 118 1.54 2.68 -11.65
N THR A 119 2.80 2.98 -11.41
CA THR A 119 3.36 3.28 -10.08
C THR A 119 3.98 4.66 -9.97
N ASN A 120 4.35 5.28 -11.11
CA ASN A 120 4.87 6.65 -11.15
C ASN A 120 3.75 7.68 -10.93
N LEU A 121 3.25 7.70 -9.71
CA LEU A 121 2.07 8.45 -9.27
C LEU A 121 2.40 9.22 -7.99
N SER A 122 1.66 10.32 -7.77
CA SER A 122 1.68 10.98 -6.47
C SER A 122 1.11 10.08 -5.38
N ALA A 123 1.51 10.29 -4.13
CA ALA A 123 0.98 9.53 -2.98
C ALA A 123 -0.57 9.55 -2.90
N ILE A 124 -1.19 10.67 -3.28
CA ILE A 124 -2.66 10.81 -3.35
C ILE A 124 -3.24 9.86 -4.41
N ASN A 125 -2.62 9.80 -5.59
CA ASN A 125 -3.09 8.91 -6.66
C ASN A 125 -2.81 7.44 -6.34
N ILE A 126 -1.69 7.13 -5.67
CA ILE A 126 -1.41 5.79 -5.18
C ILE A 126 -2.52 5.32 -4.23
N MET A 127 -2.92 6.15 -3.26
CA MET A 127 -4.04 5.83 -2.36
C MET A 127 -5.33 5.55 -3.14
N ARG A 128 -5.61 6.30 -4.21
CA ARG A 128 -6.77 6.05 -5.08
C ARG A 128 -6.66 4.73 -5.83
N VAL A 129 -5.49 4.40 -6.35
CA VAL A 129 -5.25 3.13 -7.05
C VAL A 129 -5.39 1.94 -6.09
N ILE A 130 -4.83 2.02 -4.89
CA ILE A 130 -5.01 0.99 -3.85
C ILE A 130 -6.49 0.79 -3.55
N LYS A 131 -7.25 1.87 -3.37
CA LYS A 131 -8.71 1.79 -3.16
C LYS A 131 -9.43 1.09 -4.31
N LEU A 132 -9.02 1.32 -5.56
CA LEU A 132 -9.57 0.58 -6.71
C LEU A 132 -9.20 -0.90 -6.68
N PHE A 133 -7.96 -1.25 -6.32
CA PHE A 133 -7.57 -2.64 -6.15
C PHE A 133 -8.44 -3.33 -5.10
N LEU A 134 -8.55 -2.79 -3.89
CA LEU A 134 -9.38 -3.41 -2.85
C LEU A 134 -10.84 -3.58 -3.30
N LYS A 135 -11.39 -2.59 -4.03
CA LYS A 135 -12.73 -2.69 -4.61
C LYS A 135 -12.87 -3.88 -5.58
N HIS A 136 -11.94 -4.05 -6.51
CA HIS A 136 -11.97 -5.13 -7.52
C HIS A 136 -11.67 -6.51 -6.92
N TYR A 137 -10.84 -6.56 -5.88
CA TYR A 137 -10.54 -7.77 -5.12
C TYR A 137 -11.57 -8.07 -4.01
N HIS A 138 -12.58 -7.22 -3.84
CA HIS A 138 -13.62 -7.33 -2.81
C HIS A 138 -13.10 -7.34 -1.36
N VAL A 139 -11.98 -6.66 -1.10
CA VAL A 139 -11.42 -6.45 0.24
C VAL A 139 -12.04 -5.20 0.87
N ASP A 140 -12.40 -5.27 2.16
CA ASP A 140 -12.95 -4.11 2.88
C ASP A 140 -11.86 -3.02 3.00
N GLU A 141 -12.18 -1.79 2.60
CA GLU A 141 -11.27 -0.65 2.73
C GLU A 141 -10.80 -0.41 4.18
N ASN A 142 -11.58 -0.84 5.18
CA ASN A 142 -11.22 -0.73 6.60
C ASN A 142 -10.09 -1.69 7.01
N GLU A 143 -9.82 -2.72 6.21
CA GLU A 143 -8.72 -3.65 6.43
C GLU A 143 -7.38 -3.10 5.93
N PHE A 144 -7.39 -1.95 5.25
CA PHE A 144 -6.20 -1.28 4.77
C PHE A 144 -5.91 0.02 5.51
N SER A 145 -4.63 0.28 5.76
CA SER A 145 -4.17 1.57 6.27
C SER A 145 -2.68 1.76 6.07
N ILE A 146 -2.22 3.01 6.08
CA ILE A 146 -0.79 3.34 6.01
C ILE A 146 -0.38 4.07 7.27
N SER A 147 0.72 3.63 7.87
CA SER A 147 1.41 4.38 8.91
C SER A 147 2.35 5.37 8.25
N ILE A 148 2.22 6.65 8.60
CA ILE A 148 3.04 7.74 8.09
C ILE A 148 3.76 8.43 9.24
N LYS A 149 4.92 9.02 8.99
CA LYS A 149 5.60 9.83 10.01
C LYS A 149 4.73 11.02 10.40
N LYS A 150 4.57 11.29 11.70
CA LYS A 150 3.91 12.51 12.21
C LYS A 150 4.60 13.74 11.65
N HIS A 151 3.80 14.71 11.22
CA HIS A 151 4.34 16.01 10.89
C HIS A 151 4.73 16.69 12.21
N LYS A 152 6.00 17.11 12.35
CA LYS A 152 6.37 17.99 13.45
C LYS A 152 5.66 19.32 13.21
N GLU A 153 4.70 19.68 14.05
CA GLU A 153 4.21 21.05 14.09
C GLU A 153 5.42 21.96 14.31
N ALA A 154 5.60 22.96 13.46
CA ALA A 154 6.54 24.03 13.73
C ALA A 154 6.11 24.66 15.06
N LYS A 155 6.97 24.58 16.09
CA LYS A 155 6.74 25.32 17.32
C LYS A 155 6.65 26.79 16.94
N ASN A 156 5.44 27.35 16.95
CA ASN A 156 5.26 28.80 16.95
C ASN A 156 5.76 29.30 18.30
N THR A 157 7.04 29.68 18.34
CA THR A 157 7.60 30.49 19.40
C THR A 157 7.00 31.88 19.26
N PHE A 158 6.10 32.25 20.18
CA PHE A 158 5.71 33.65 20.43
C PHE A 158 6.74 34.30 21.33
#